data_AF-T1H3Z5-F1
#
_entry.id   AF-T1H3Z5-F1
#
_cell.length_a   1.000
_cell.length_b   1.000
_cell.length_c   1.000
_cell.angle_alpha   90.00
_cell.angle_beta   90.00
_cell.angle_gamma   90.00
#
_symmetry.space_group_name_H-M   'P 1'
#
loop_
_entity.id
_entity.type
_entity.pdbx_description
1 polymer ?
#
loop_
_entity_poly.entity_id
_entity_poly.type
_entity_poly.pdbx_seq_one_letter_code
_entity_poly.pdbx_strand_id
1 'polypeptide(L)'
;FLAKQPDFNFRNQKVRDNFKTILKFWLDKGVYGFRVDAVPHIFEKLNEDGSWPDEPRNDWNNDPESYDYLDHIYTKDQPQTIDVIYEWREFMDSYTKENGGESRVILAEAYSPIETLNQYAGNATHKGAQIPFNFNLMGLNGYSNAREIDDRVSEWMNVIWKEHKVANWVNH
;
A
#
# COMPACT_ATOMS: atom_id res chain seq x y z
N PHE A 1 -14.73 3.01 -3.37
CA PHE A 1 -14.91 4.44 -3.04
C PHE A 1 -16.22 4.96 -3.60
N LEU A 2 -16.60 6.20 -3.27
CA LEU A 2 -17.85 6.83 -3.71
C LEU A 2 -17.59 7.86 -4.82
N ALA A 3 -18.61 8.15 -5.64
CA ALA A 3 -18.55 9.22 -6.65
C ALA A 3 -18.17 10.61 -6.11
N LYS A 4 -18.32 10.83 -4.79
CA LYS A 4 -17.92 12.07 -4.09
C LYS A 4 -16.44 12.12 -3.71
N GLN A 5 -15.67 11.06 -3.98
CA GLN A 5 -14.25 10.94 -3.70
C GLN A 5 -13.50 10.86 -5.04
N PRO A 6 -13.31 11.99 -5.75
CA PRO A 6 -12.55 11.98 -6.99
C PRO A 6 -11.08 11.67 -6.71
N ASP A 7 -10.50 10.76 -7.50
CA ASP A 7 -9.10 10.39 -7.36
C ASP A 7 -8.15 11.49 -7.82
N PHE A 8 -7.02 11.61 -7.12
CA PHE A 8 -5.97 12.53 -7.51
C PHE A 8 -5.10 11.90 -8.60
N ASN A 9 -4.77 12.67 -9.64
CA ASN A 9 -3.82 12.23 -10.65
C ASN A 9 -2.37 12.32 -10.13
N PHE A 10 -1.85 11.22 -9.57
CA PHE A 10 -0.49 11.15 -9.02
C PHE A 10 0.64 11.18 -10.08
N ARG A 11 0.31 11.09 -11.38
CA ARG A 11 1.29 11.36 -12.46
C ARG A 11 1.67 12.84 -12.53
N ASN A 12 0.80 13.72 -12.01
CA ASN A 12 1.07 15.15 -11.97
C ASN A 12 2.02 15.48 -10.80
N GLN A 13 3.23 15.96 -11.11
CA GLN A 13 4.21 16.34 -10.10
C GLN A 13 3.65 17.33 -9.06
N LYS A 14 2.78 18.27 -9.47
CA LYS A 14 2.18 19.24 -8.56
C LYS A 14 1.32 18.57 -7.48
N VAL A 15 0.67 17.46 -7.81
CA VAL A 15 -0.09 16.66 -6.83
C VAL A 15 0.88 16.04 -5.83
N ARG A 16 1.95 15.39 -6.30
CA ARG A 16 2.97 14.76 -5.43
C ARG A 16 3.62 15.77 -4.47
N ASP A 17 4.00 16.94 -4.99
CA ASP A 17 4.58 18.02 -4.20
C ASP A 17 3.60 18.58 -3.16
N ASN A 18 2.32 18.70 -3.52
CA ASN A 18 1.27 19.11 -2.60
C ASN A 18 1.08 18.10 -1.47
N PHE A 19 1.13 16.80 -1.76
CA PHE A 19 1.09 15.76 -0.72
C PHE A 19 2.28 15.83 0.24
N LYS A 20 3.50 16.09 -0.25
CA LYS A 20 4.66 16.35 0.64
C LYS A 20 4.44 17.57 1.53
N THR A 21 3.80 18.62 1.02
CA THR A 21 3.44 19.80 1.82
C THR A 21 2.45 19.45 2.92
N ILE A 22 1.45 18.59 2.65
CA ILE A 22 0.51 18.08 3.64
C ILE A 22 1.23 17.24 4.71
N LEU A 23 2.11 16.32 4.30
CA LEU A 23 2.92 15.53 5.24
C LEU A 23 3.74 16.45 6.14
N LYS A 24 4.45 17.44 5.55
CA LYS A 24 5.25 18.41 6.30
C LYS A 24 4.42 19.16 7.34
N PHE A 25 3.25 19.65 6.95
CA PHE A 25 2.38 20.42 7.84
C PHE A 25 2.04 19.65 9.12
N TRP A 26 1.75 18.35 9.00
CA TRP A 26 1.45 17.51 10.16
C TRP A 26 2.70 17.14 10.95
N LEU A 27 3.81 16.86 10.28
CA LEU A 27 5.11 16.62 10.96
C LEU A 27 5.55 17.85 11.79
N ASP A 28 5.38 19.06 11.26
CA ASP A 28 5.68 20.32 11.96
C ASP A 28 4.81 20.51 13.22
N LYS A 29 3.65 19.84 13.29
CA LYS A 29 2.77 19.81 14.47
C LYS A 29 3.14 18.70 15.47
N GLY A 30 4.21 17.96 15.23
CA GLY A 30 4.67 16.89 16.11
C GLY A 30 4.01 15.54 15.84
N VAL A 31 3.39 15.32 14.68
CA VAL A 31 2.92 13.98 14.28
C VAL A 31 4.14 13.07 14.03
N TYR A 32 4.12 11.87 14.59
CA TYR A 32 5.25 10.92 14.52
C TYR A 32 5.18 9.98 13.31
N GLY A 33 4.07 9.95 12.59
CA GLY A 33 3.93 9.10 11.42
C GLY A 33 2.53 9.12 10.83
N PHE A 34 2.38 8.40 9.73
CA PHE A 34 1.15 8.34 8.96
C PHE A 34 0.77 6.91 8.63
N ARG A 35 -0.53 6.64 8.73
CA ARG A 35 -1.15 5.50 8.07
C ARG A 35 -1.72 5.99 6.75
N VAL A 36 -1.20 5.46 5.65
CA VAL A 36 -1.68 5.77 4.31
C VAL A 36 -2.74 4.74 3.95
N ASP A 37 -3.96 5.23 3.76
CA ASP A 37 -5.11 4.44 3.34
C ASP A 37 -5.08 4.21 1.82
N ALA A 38 -5.72 3.12 1.37
CA ALA A 38 -5.99 2.84 -0.04
C ALA A 38 -4.75 2.84 -0.96
N VAL A 39 -3.57 2.49 -0.45
CA VAL A 39 -2.30 2.55 -1.21
C VAL A 39 -2.40 1.87 -2.59
N PRO A 40 -2.99 0.67 -2.74
CA PRO A 40 -3.08 0.01 -4.03
C PRO A 40 -3.73 0.81 -5.17
N HIS A 41 -4.52 1.84 -4.84
CA HIS A 41 -5.35 2.59 -5.79
C HIS A 41 -4.76 3.97 -6.17
N ILE A 42 -3.49 4.25 -5.85
CA ILE A 42 -2.86 5.55 -6.16
C ILE A 42 -2.68 5.77 -7.67
N PHE A 43 -2.48 4.69 -8.44
CA PHE A 43 -2.31 4.75 -9.89
C PHE A 43 -3.15 3.68 -10.60
N GLU A 44 -3.63 4.04 -11.78
CA GLU A 44 -4.28 3.17 -12.75
C GLU A 44 -3.49 3.20 -14.06
N LYS A 45 -3.44 2.11 -14.81
CA LYS A 45 -2.67 1.94 -16.04
C LYS A 45 -3.24 2.78 -17.19
N LEU A 46 -2.35 3.38 -17.96
CA LEU A 46 -2.67 3.96 -19.27
C LEU A 46 -2.02 3.12 -20.36
N ASN A 47 -2.69 3.02 -21.51
CA ASN A 47 -2.10 2.55 -22.75
C ASN A 47 -1.08 3.57 -23.26
N GLU A 48 -0.24 3.15 -24.21
CA GLU A 48 0.79 4.03 -24.81
C GLU A 48 0.19 5.25 -25.52
N ASP A 49 -1.04 5.14 -26.01
CA ASP A 49 -1.80 6.21 -26.64
C ASP A 49 -2.54 7.13 -25.65
N GLY A 50 -2.40 6.85 -24.34
CA GLY A 50 -3.08 7.59 -23.26
C GLY A 50 -4.54 7.20 -23.04
N SER A 51 -5.04 6.15 -23.70
CA SER A 51 -6.36 5.57 -23.40
C SER A 51 -6.33 4.68 -22.16
N TRP A 52 -7.51 4.42 -21.59
CA TRP A 52 -7.69 3.52 -20.46
C TRP A 52 -8.01 2.12 -20.98
N PRO A 53 -7.25 1.09 -20.61
CA PRO A 53 -7.61 -0.28 -20.96
C PRO A 53 -8.79 -0.77 -20.11
N ASP A 54 -9.65 -1.57 -20.72
CA ASP A 54 -10.72 -2.27 -19.99
C ASP A 54 -10.13 -3.42 -19.16
N GLU A 55 -10.57 -3.55 -17.92
CA GLU A 55 -10.19 -4.67 -17.05
C GLU A 55 -10.79 -5.98 -17.58
N PRO A 56 -10.05 -7.10 -17.48
CA PRO A 56 -10.57 -8.41 -17.84
C PRO A 56 -11.68 -8.86 -16.88
N ARG A 57 -12.53 -9.74 -17.41
CA ARG A 57 -13.64 -10.35 -16.69
C ARG A 57 -13.13 -11.39 -15.68
N ASN A 58 -13.59 -11.29 -14.43
CA ASN A 58 -13.36 -12.31 -13.43
C ASN A 58 -14.41 -13.45 -13.53
N ASP A 59 -14.05 -14.56 -14.14
CA ASP A 59 -14.95 -15.70 -14.36
C ASP A 59 -15.58 -16.30 -13.08
N TRP A 60 -15.06 -15.97 -11.90
CA TRP A 60 -15.52 -16.51 -10.61
C TRP A 60 -16.67 -15.72 -9.98
N ASN A 61 -17.00 -14.52 -10.47
CA ASN A 61 -18.08 -13.70 -9.91
C ASN A 61 -19.04 -13.26 -11.00
N ASN A 62 -20.28 -13.75 -11.02
CA ASN A 62 -21.25 -13.47 -12.10
C ASN A 62 -22.15 -12.24 -11.89
N ASP A 63 -21.97 -11.48 -10.81
CA ASP A 63 -22.78 -10.28 -10.54
C ASP A 63 -22.15 -9.03 -11.19
N PRO A 64 -22.76 -8.43 -12.23
CA PRO A 64 -22.21 -7.25 -12.90
C PRO A 64 -22.10 -6.00 -12.02
N GLU A 65 -22.85 -5.94 -10.92
CA GLU A 65 -22.81 -4.81 -9.99
C GLU A 65 -21.76 -5.01 -8.88
N SER A 66 -21.13 -6.19 -8.82
CA SER A 66 -20.10 -6.49 -7.85
C SER A 66 -18.76 -5.90 -8.26
N TYR A 67 -18.03 -5.33 -7.29
CA TYR A 67 -16.65 -4.87 -7.51
C TYR A 67 -15.76 -6.00 -8.06
N ASP A 68 -15.91 -7.22 -7.54
CA ASP A 68 -15.13 -8.39 -7.98
C ASP A 68 -15.60 -8.98 -9.32
N TYR A 69 -16.49 -8.32 -10.07
CA TYR A 69 -16.85 -8.72 -11.43
C TYR A 69 -15.68 -8.57 -12.41
N LEU A 70 -14.69 -7.75 -12.10
CA LEU A 70 -13.50 -7.57 -12.92
C LEU A 70 -12.25 -7.97 -12.14
N ASP A 71 -11.23 -8.43 -12.86
CA ASP A 71 -9.90 -8.63 -12.32
C ASP A 71 -9.15 -7.29 -12.39
N HIS A 72 -8.91 -6.66 -11.24
CA HIS A 72 -8.37 -5.29 -11.15
C HIS A 72 -6.86 -5.21 -11.40
N ILE A 73 -6.40 -5.62 -12.58
CA ILE A 73 -4.97 -5.66 -12.93
C ILE A 73 -4.44 -4.32 -13.47
N TYR A 74 -5.33 -3.41 -13.87
CA TYR A 74 -5.00 -2.10 -14.41
C TYR A 74 -5.31 -0.97 -13.44
N THR A 75 -6.18 -1.17 -12.47
CA THR A 75 -6.65 -0.14 -11.53
C THR A 75 -6.12 -0.30 -10.11
N LYS A 76 -5.37 -1.38 -9.84
CA LYS A 76 -4.82 -1.69 -8.52
C LYS A 76 -3.35 -2.13 -8.64
N ASP A 77 -2.57 -1.87 -7.58
CA ASP A 77 -1.20 -2.36 -7.39
C ASP A 77 -0.24 -2.03 -8.55
N GLN A 78 -0.45 -0.89 -9.21
CA GLN A 78 0.43 -0.47 -10.29
C GLN A 78 1.84 -0.16 -9.75
N PRO A 79 2.92 -0.50 -10.48
CA PRO A 79 4.30 -0.34 -9.98
C PRO A 79 4.64 1.07 -9.51
N GLN A 80 4.09 2.10 -10.14
CA GLN A 80 4.31 3.51 -9.79
C GLN A 80 3.82 3.86 -8.38
N THR A 81 2.86 3.09 -7.84
CA THR A 81 2.39 3.24 -6.46
C THR A 81 3.52 3.01 -5.47
N ILE A 82 4.38 2.01 -5.72
CA ILE A 82 5.52 1.69 -4.86
C ILE A 82 6.52 2.85 -4.86
N ASP A 83 6.77 3.46 -6.02
CA ASP A 83 7.67 4.62 -6.14
C ASP A 83 7.20 5.81 -5.30
N VAL A 84 5.90 6.06 -5.23
CA VAL A 84 5.33 7.13 -4.38
C VAL A 84 5.54 6.84 -2.89
N ILE A 85 5.42 5.58 -2.47
CA ILE A 85 5.72 5.19 -1.08
C ILE A 85 7.21 5.43 -0.77
N TYR A 86 8.12 5.11 -1.69
CA TYR A 86 9.55 5.40 -1.54
C TYR A 86 9.81 6.90 -1.46
N GLU A 87 9.16 7.69 -2.31
CA GLU A 87 9.27 9.15 -2.33
C GLU A 87 8.81 9.78 -1.01
N TRP A 88 7.71 9.30 -0.43
CA TRP A 88 7.25 9.76 0.88
C TRP A 88 8.16 9.30 2.02
N ARG A 89 8.69 8.08 1.93
CA ARG A 89 9.65 7.56 2.91
C ARG A 89 10.94 8.40 2.92
N GLU A 90 11.50 8.69 1.75
CA GLU A 90 12.69 9.52 1.61
C GLU A 90 12.44 10.93 2.14
N PHE A 91 11.27 11.50 1.86
CA PHE A 91 10.87 12.80 2.39
C PHE A 91 10.84 12.81 3.93
N MET A 92 10.25 11.80 4.56
CA MET A 92 10.16 11.70 6.03
C MET A 92 11.52 11.44 6.69
N ASP A 93 12.37 10.62 6.06
CA ASP A 93 13.75 10.39 6.53
C ASP A 93 14.56 11.71 6.45
N SER A 94 14.41 12.47 5.37
CA SER A 94 15.06 13.78 5.19
C SER A 94 14.57 14.80 6.20
N TYR A 95 13.25 14.87 6.42
CA TYR A 95 12.64 15.72 7.45
C TYR A 95 13.23 15.41 8.85
N THR A 96 13.34 14.13 9.19
CA THR A 96 13.90 13.70 10.48
C THR A 96 15.37 14.09 10.63
N LYS A 97 16.16 13.94 9.55
CA LYS A 97 17.57 14.33 9.55
C LYS A 97 17.77 15.83 9.75
N GLU A 98 16.90 16.66 9.19
CA GLU A 98 16.97 18.12 9.27
C GLU A 98 16.47 18.67 10.60
N ASN A 99 15.41 18.08 11.17
CA ASN A 99 14.72 18.61 12.34
C ASN A 99 15.05 17.85 13.65
N GLY A 100 15.73 16.70 13.54
CA GLY A 100 16.04 15.83 14.67
C GLY A 100 14.82 15.13 15.28
N GLY A 101 15.04 14.56 16.46
CA GLY A 101 14.04 13.76 17.17
C GLY A 101 14.02 12.30 16.72
N GLU A 102 12.95 11.59 17.09
CA GLU A 102 12.83 10.15 16.82
C GLU A 102 12.61 9.87 15.33
N SER A 103 12.68 8.61 14.92
CA SER A 103 12.28 8.22 13.56
C SER A 103 10.79 8.44 13.34
N ARG A 104 10.40 8.81 12.12
CA ARG A 104 8.99 8.88 11.70
C ARG A 104 8.58 7.61 10.98
N VAL A 105 7.30 7.22 11.10
CA VAL A 105 6.80 5.94 10.58
C VAL A 105 5.75 6.13 9.48
N ILE A 106 5.83 5.33 8.42
CA ILE A 106 4.78 5.15 7.43
C ILE A 106 4.22 3.74 7.57
N LEU A 107 2.91 3.65 7.71
CA LEU A 107 2.16 2.41 7.65
C LEU A 107 1.35 2.42 6.34
N ALA A 108 1.55 1.43 5.48
CA ALA A 108 0.86 1.32 4.21
C ALA A 108 -0.31 0.33 4.34
N GLU A 109 -1.55 0.82 4.19
CA GLU A 109 -2.71 -0.05 4.07
C GLU A 109 -2.84 -0.55 2.63
N ALA A 110 -2.67 -1.85 2.44
CA ALA A 110 -2.84 -2.51 1.15
C ALA A 110 -3.37 -3.92 1.36
N TYR A 111 -4.56 -4.22 0.80
CA TYR A 111 -5.03 -5.59 0.62
C TYR A 111 -4.46 -6.13 -0.68
N SER A 112 -3.19 -6.54 -0.67
CA SER A 112 -2.43 -6.92 -1.86
C SER A 112 -1.64 -8.22 -1.64
N PRO A 113 -1.23 -8.92 -2.71
CA PRO A 113 -0.37 -10.11 -2.59
C PRO A 113 0.91 -9.82 -1.82
N ILE A 114 1.47 -10.86 -1.17
CA ILE A 114 2.64 -10.72 -0.29
C ILE A 114 3.86 -10.17 -1.04
N GLU A 115 4.00 -10.44 -2.34
CA GLU A 115 5.06 -9.94 -3.20
C GLU A 115 4.97 -8.41 -3.40
N THR A 116 3.74 -7.89 -3.49
CA THR A 116 3.51 -6.44 -3.57
C THR A 116 3.76 -5.78 -2.22
N LEU A 117 3.31 -6.39 -1.11
CA LEU A 117 3.60 -5.90 0.23
C LEU A 117 5.09 -5.88 0.54
N ASN A 118 5.83 -6.87 0.03
CA ASN A 118 7.29 -6.94 0.13
C ASN A 118 7.95 -5.73 -0.55
N GLN A 119 7.45 -5.34 -1.72
CA GLN A 119 7.94 -4.14 -2.40
C GLN A 119 7.54 -2.87 -1.64
N TYR A 120 6.36 -2.78 -1.04
CA TYR A 120 6.00 -1.62 -0.21
C TYR A 120 6.93 -1.44 1.00
N ALA A 121 7.47 -2.51 1.57
CA ALA A 121 8.46 -2.43 2.65
C ALA A 121 9.81 -1.85 2.19
N GLY A 122 10.16 -2.07 0.93
CA GLY A 122 11.38 -1.58 0.30
C GLY A 122 12.14 -2.67 -0.43
N ASN A 123 13.35 -2.34 -0.85
CA ASN A 123 14.28 -3.25 -1.50
C ASN A 123 15.73 -2.86 -1.17
N ALA A 124 16.71 -3.44 -1.87
CA ALA A 124 18.12 -3.18 -1.63
C ALA A 124 18.55 -1.72 -1.91
N THR A 125 17.82 -0.97 -2.74
CA THR A 125 18.17 0.40 -3.15
C THR A 125 17.27 1.47 -2.54
N HIS A 126 16.02 1.14 -2.20
CA HIS A 126 15.03 2.08 -1.67
C HIS A 126 14.40 1.54 -0.40
N LYS A 127 14.23 2.43 0.59
CA LYS A 127 13.43 2.13 1.78
C LYS A 127 11.98 2.48 1.50
N GLY A 128 11.05 1.58 1.85
CA GLY A 128 9.62 1.83 1.75
C GLY A 128 8.96 2.11 3.08
N ALA A 129 7.66 1.81 3.14
CA ALA A 129 6.87 1.89 4.36
C ALA A 129 7.48 0.98 5.43
N GLN A 130 7.64 1.50 6.64
CA GLN A 130 8.15 0.70 7.75
C GLN A 130 7.22 -0.47 8.06
N ILE A 131 5.91 -0.32 7.85
CA ILE A 131 4.92 -1.35 8.12
C ILE A 131 3.90 -1.38 6.98
N PRO A 132 4.02 -2.27 5.99
CA PRO A 132 2.84 -2.70 5.25
C PRO A 132 1.91 -3.46 6.20
N PHE A 133 0.62 -3.14 6.21
CA PHE A 133 -0.34 -3.81 7.08
C PHE A 133 -0.51 -5.28 6.70
N ASN A 134 -0.45 -6.15 7.70
CA ASN A 134 -0.66 -7.58 7.55
C ASN A 134 -2.11 -7.94 7.84
N PHE A 135 -2.88 -8.16 6.78
CA PHE A 135 -4.28 -8.59 6.85
C PHE A 135 -4.46 -10.11 6.71
N ASN A 136 -3.38 -10.90 6.72
CA ASN A 136 -3.45 -12.35 6.49
C ASN A 136 -4.34 -13.09 7.50
N LEU A 137 -4.49 -12.56 8.72
CA LEU A 137 -5.34 -13.16 9.75
C LEU A 137 -6.82 -12.76 9.63
N MET A 138 -7.17 -11.75 8.84
CA MET A 138 -8.56 -11.30 8.69
C MET A 138 -9.45 -12.33 8.01
N GLY A 139 -8.88 -13.20 7.15
CA GLY A 139 -9.63 -14.28 6.51
C GLY A 139 -9.94 -15.46 7.44
N LEU A 140 -9.37 -15.50 8.65
CA LEU A 140 -9.61 -16.57 9.61
C LEU A 140 -10.95 -16.38 10.32
N ASN A 141 -11.57 -17.50 10.69
CA ASN A 141 -12.84 -17.49 11.41
C ASN A 141 -12.90 -18.63 12.44
N GLY A 142 -14.03 -18.78 13.13
CA GLY A 142 -14.21 -19.79 14.19
C GLY A 142 -14.06 -21.25 13.73
N TYR A 143 -14.02 -21.51 12.42
CA TYR A 143 -13.80 -22.84 11.84
C TYR A 143 -12.35 -23.07 11.38
N SER A 144 -11.49 -22.05 11.44
CA SER A 144 -10.10 -22.18 11.02
C SER A 144 -9.33 -23.11 11.95
N ASN A 145 -8.56 -24.03 11.36
CA ASN A 145 -7.74 -24.98 12.10
C ASN A 145 -6.30 -24.46 12.31
N ALA A 146 -5.53 -25.17 13.14
CA ALA A 146 -4.17 -24.77 13.49
C ALA A 146 -3.23 -24.67 12.28
N ARG A 147 -3.42 -25.51 11.25
CA ARG A 147 -2.62 -25.46 10.02
C ARG A 147 -2.91 -24.20 9.22
N GLU A 148 -4.18 -23.82 9.09
CA GLU A 148 -4.54 -22.58 8.38
C GLU A 148 -3.94 -21.35 9.07
N ILE A 149 -3.93 -21.32 10.41
CA ILE A 149 -3.27 -20.25 11.17
C ILE A 149 -1.76 -20.23 10.90
N ASP A 150 -1.11 -21.40 10.99
CA ASP A 150 0.32 -21.54 10.74
C ASP A 150 0.69 -21.12 9.31
N ASP A 151 -0.11 -21.48 8.31
CA ASP A 151 0.09 -21.10 6.91
C ASP A 151 0.05 -19.56 6.76
N ARG A 152 -0.94 -18.86 7.38
CA ARG A 152 -1.04 -17.39 7.33
C ARG A 152 0.10 -16.68 8.03
N VAL A 153 0.57 -17.22 9.15
CA VAL A 153 1.72 -16.70 9.88
C VAL A 153 3.00 -16.93 9.07
N SER A 154 3.18 -18.14 8.57
CA SER A 154 4.36 -18.56 7.81
C SER A 154 4.52 -17.76 6.52
N GLU A 155 3.44 -17.45 5.81
CA GLU A 155 3.48 -16.60 4.61
C GLU A 155 4.16 -15.25 4.89
N TRP A 156 3.76 -14.55 5.96
CA TRP A 156 4.39 -13.28 6.35
C TRP A 156 5.84 -13.48 6.81
N MET A 157 6.07 -14.49 7.64
CA MET A 157 7.38 -14.71 8.26
C MET A 157 8.45 -15.16 7.24
N ASN A 158 8.05 -15.90 6.21
CA ASN A 158 8.97 -16.42 5.20
C ASN A 158 9.41 -15.36 4.17
N VAL A 159 8.62 -14.30 4.00
CA VAL A 159 8.89 -13.22 3.04
C VAL A 159 9.30 -11.95 3.78
N ILE A 160 8.33 -11.25 4.40
CA ILE A 160 8.54 -9.91 4.96
C ILE A 160 9.50 -9.92 6.15
N TRP A 161 9.33 -10.86 7.09
CA TRP A 161 10.27 -10.94 8.22
C TRP A 161 11.67 -11.35 7.77
N LYS A 162 11.76 -12.26 6.80
CA LYS A 162 13.05 -12.74 6.29
C LYS A 162 13.86 -11.59 5.69
N GLU A 163 13.23 -10.74 4.90
CA GLU A 163 13.88 -9.63 4.19
C GLU A 163 13.99 -8.34 5.02
N HIS A 164 12.92 -7.96 5.72
CA HIS A 164 12.81 -6.64 6.35
C HIS A 164 12.84 -6.66 7.88
N LYS A 165 12.73 -7.84 8.51
CA LYS A 165 12.63 -8.01 9.97
C LYS A 165 11.45 -7.25 10.60
N VAL A 166 10.37 -7.09 9.83
CA VAL A 166 9.13 -6.45 10.27
C VAL A 166 8.02 -7.49 10.34
N ALA A 167 7.31 -7.51 11.47
CA ALA A 167 6.08 -8.27 11.63
C ALA A 167 5.03 -7.41 12.33
N ASN A 168 3.82 -7.46 11.80
CA ASN A 168 2.61 -6.91 12.41
C ASN A 168 1.47 -7.87 12.12
N TRP A 169 0.37 -7.77 12.87
CA TRP A 169 -0.78 -8.67 12.75
C TRP A 169 -2.06 -7.86 12.97
N VAL A 170 -3.00 -7.92 12.04
CA VAL A 170 -4.34 -7.35 12.17
C VAL A 170 -5.36 -8.48 12.19
N ASN A 171 -6.26 -8.46 13.18
CA ASN A 171 -7.36 -9.40 13.32
C ASN A 171 -8.67 -8.65 13.64
N HIS A 172 -9.79 -9.37 13.58
CA HIS A 172 -11.12 -8.90 13.97
C HIS A 172 -11.33 -8.86 15.48
#